data_AF-A0A4Z1D0U1-F1
#
_entry.id   AF-A0A4Z1D0U1-F1
#
_cell.length_a   1.000
_cell.length_b   1.000
_cell.length_c   1.000
_cell.angle_alpha   90.00
_cell.angle_beta   90.00
_cell.angle_gamma   90.00
#
_symmetry.space_group_name_H-M   'P 1'
#
loop_
_entity.id
_entity.type
_entity.pdbx_description
1 polymer ?
#
loop_
_entity_poly.entity_id
_entity_poly.type
_entity_poly.pdbx_seq_one_letter_code
_entity_poly.pdbx_strand_id
1 'polypeptide(L)' 'NTERTQALADFLHTYNHHRCHTALGGHPPISRVNNAASQYT' A
#
# COMPACT_ATOMS: atom_id res chain seq x y z
N ASN A 1 18.34 14.11 -2.04
CA ASN A 1 17.25 13.15 -1.70
C ASN A 1 15.84 13.75 -1.79
N THR A 2 15.70 15.04 -2.13
CA THR A 2 14.41 15.75 -2.17
C THR A 2 13.41 15.11 -3.13
N GLU A 3 13.83 14.78 -4.36
CA GLU A 3 12.95 14.20 -5.38
C GLU A 3 12.36 12.85 -4.95
N ARG A 4 13.16 12.00 -4.31
CA ARG A 4 12.71 10.69 -3.79
C ARG A 4 11.72 10.85 -2.63
N THR A 5 11.95 11.83 -1.75
CA THR A 5 11.02 12.13 -0.64
C THR A 5 9.68 12.62 -1.17
N GLN A 6 9.67 13.49 -2.18
CA GLN A 6 8.43 13.98 -2.80
C GLN A 6 7.64 12.84 -3.46
N ALA A 7 8.31 11.93 -4.16
CA ALA A 7 7.65 10.79 -4.81
C ALA A 7 7.22 9.66 -3.86
N LEU A 8 7.71 9.66 -2.61
CA LEU A 8 7.51 8.54 -1.68
C LEU A 8 6.05 8.33 -1.31
N ALA A 9 5.30 9.41 -1.06
CA ALA A 9 3.92 9.32 -0.64
C ALA A 9 3.04 8.64 -1.70
N ASP A 10 3.14 9.10 -2.95
CA ASP A 10 2.37 8.56 -4.08
C ASP A 10 2.77 7.12 -4.39
N PHE A 11 4.07 6.81 -4.29
CA PHE A 11 4.58 5.46 -4.45
C PHE A 11 3.99 4.51 -3.41
N LEU A 12 4.01 4.88 -2.12
CA LEU A 12 3.49 4.05 -1.05
C LEU A 12 1.98 3.81 -1.20
N HIS A 13 1.21 4.84 -1.57
CA HIS A 13 -0.22 4.69 -1.79
C HIS A 13 -0.50 3.68 -2.92
N THR A 14 0.13 3.88 -4.08
CA THR A 14 -0.04 3.01 -5.24
C THR A 14 0.40 1.57 -4.93
N TYR A 15 1.55 1.41 -4.28
CA TYR A 15 2.07 0.08 -3.95
C TYR A 15 1.16 -0.65 -2.95
N ASN A 16 0.79 0.01 -1.84
CA ASN A 16 0.04 -0.65 -0.77
C ASN A 16 -1.42 -0.94 -1.13
N HIS A 17 -2.05 -0.09 -1.95
CA HIS A 17 -3.49 -0.17 -2.22
C HIS A 17 -3.84 -0.71 -3.61
N HIS A 18 -2.96 -0.58 -4.60
CA HIS A 18 -3.33 -0.89 -6.00
C HIS A 18 -2.49 -2.02 -6.61
N ARG A 19 -1.27 -2.26 -6.11
CA ARG A 19 -0.38 -3.23 -6.75
C ARG A 19 -0.73 -4.66 -6.39
N CYS A 20 -1.22 -5.43 -7.36
CA CYS A 20 -1.51 -6.84 -7.19
C CYS A 20 -0.24 -7.68 -6.94
N HIS A 21 -0.30 -8.62 -5.98
CA HIS A 21 0.76 -9.58 -5.72
C HIS A 21 0.27 -11.02 -5.96
N THR A 22 1.02 -11.79 -6.75
CA THR A 22 0.71 -13.21 -7.03
C THR A 22 0.70 -14.07 -5.77
N ALA A 23 1.65 -13.84 -4.85
CA ALA A 23 1.69 -14.50 -3.54
C ALA A 23 0.48 -14.18 -2.65
N LEU A 24 -0.29 -13.14 -2.97
CA LEU A 24 -1.52 -12.75 -2.29
C LEU A 24 -2.77 -13.11 -3.11
N GLY A 25 -2.64 -13.96 -4.13
CA GLY A 25 -3.74 -14.33 -5.01
C GLY A 25 -4.25 -13.17 -5.87
N GLY A 26 -3.38 -12.22 -6.20
CA GLY A 26 -3.72 -11.03 -6.98
C GLY A 26 -4.18 -9.83 -6.14
N HIS A 27 -4.21 -9.95 -4.81
CA HIS A 27 -4.61 -8.84 -3.94
C HIS A 27 -3.45 -7.87 -3.66
N PRO A 28 -3.75 -6.60 -3.35
CA PRO A 28 -2.75 -5.63 -2.93
C PRO A 28 -2.26 -5.89 -1.49
N PRO A 29 -1.07 -5.37 -1.10
CA PRO A 29 -0.46 -5.61 0.21
C PRO A 29 -1.37 -5.32 1.40
N ILE A 30 -2.18 -4.27 1.33
CA ILE A 30 -3.09 -3.88 2.42
C ILE A 30 -4.11 -4.97 2.77
N SER A 31 -4.42 -5.87 1.85
CA SER A 31 -5.37 -6.98 2.07
C SER A 31 -4.90 -7.97 3.14
N ARG A 32 -3.62 -7.93 3.54
CA ARG A 32 -3.05 -8.74 4.62
C ARG A 32 -3.11 -8.04 5.98
N VAL A 33 -3.43 -6.75 6.01
CA VAL A 33 -3.46 -5.95 7.23
C VAL A 33 -4.87 -6.01 7.81
N ASN A 34 -5.01 -6.75 8.91
CA ASN A 34 -6.23 -6.91 9.69
C ASN A 34 -6.52 -5.70 10.60
N ASN A 35 -5.56 -4.82 10.80
CA ASN A 35 -5.69 -3.58 11.57
C ASN A 35 -5.23 -2.37 10.73
N ALA A 36 -5.94 -2.08 9.66
CA ALA A 36 -5.75 -0.82 8.95
C ALA A 36 -6.43 0.28 9.77
N ALA A 37 -5.81 1.47 9.91
CA ALA A 37 -6.35 2.58 10.71
C ALA A 37 -7.79 3.01 10.33
N SER A 38 -8.27 2.63 9.13
CA SER A 38 -9.66 2.82 8.69
C SER A 38 -10.68 1.83 9.28
N GLN A 39 -10.24 0.79 10.00
CA GLN A 39 -11.08 -0.30 10.54
C GLN A 39 -11.49 -0.09 12.01
N TYR A 40 -10.90 0.89 12.69
CA TYR A 40 -11.41 1.35 13.99
C TYR A 40 -12.30 2.57 13.77
N THR A 41 -13.61 2.32 13.67
CA THR A 41 -14.67 3.33 13.82
C THR A 41 -15.39 3.07 15.13
#